data_AF-A0A0M9EIM1-F1
#
_entry.id   AF-A0A0M9EIM1-F1
#
_cell.length_a   1.000
_cell.length_b   1.000
_cell.length_c   1.000
_cell.angle_alpha   90.00
_cell.angle_beta   90.00
_cell.angle_gamma   90.00
#
_symmetry.space_group_name_H-M   'P 1'
#
loop_
_entity.id
_entity.type
_entity.pdbx_description
1 polymer ?
#
loop_
_entity_poly.entity_id
_entity_poly.type
_entity_poly.pdbx_seq_one_letter_code
_entity_poly.pdbx_strand_id
1 'polypeptide(L)'
;MSQPLREKDIERLLRGISTNHVETVRGAWRRLLAEPEIAVPLVLAKLDTNVWRHKPVGPSYRYLGVLLTLLHELDVETFWSEVTRLQSARLHALHKHTVNLVSKRYGDRVFGEVAGGVPVYIADDIAQRDLVFSHLQRWSKTPDLAISTVTREDVIALRDEMDYLGRYRLLYDSIVLAWPEAASNPLERWLQILWAELTFYHEVGHHYYQHIEGGQVDAQEREAKNYARVMYWKAHPIFVPLVRFVFSPIILVRKAWRLAAKWRRNSEF
;
A
#
# COMPACT_ATOMS: atom_id res chain seq x y z
N MET A 1 2.60 27.22 21.32
CA MET A 1 4.04 27.07 21.57
C MET A 1 4.36 25.59 21.49
N SER A 2 5.06 25.14 20.44
CA SER A 2 5.51 23.74 20.31
C SER A 2 6.59 23.46 21.36
N GLN A 3 6.54 22.27 21.96
CA GLN A 3 7.65 21.79 22.79
C GLN A 3 8.85 21.48 21.89
N PRO A 4 10.10 21.80 22.30
CA PRO A 4 11.28 21.49 21.50
C PRO A 4 11.40 19.98 21.28
N LEU A 5 11.72 19.56 20.05
CA LEU A 5 11.96 18.16 19.69
C LEU A 5 12.99 17.50 20.62
N ARG A 6 12.75 16.23 20.96
CA ARG A 6 13.67 15.42 21.78
C ARG A 6 13.82 14.03 21.17
N GLU A 7 14.85 13.29 21.61
CA GLU A 7 15.04 11.86 21.28
C GLU A 7 13.74 11.02 21.47
N LYS A 8 12.90 11.44 22.43
CA LYS A 8 11.58 10.86 22.71
C LYS A 8 10.63 10.85 21.51
N ASP A 9 10.76 11.75 20.53
CA ASP A 9 9.89 11.76 19.36
C ASP A 9 10.22 10.62 18.39
N ILE A 10 11.49 10.25 18.22
CA ILE A 10 11.87 9.04 17.50
C ILE A 10 11.39 7.80 18.26
N GLU A 11 11.58 7.75 19.58
CA GLU A 11 11.06 6.61 20.37
C GLU A 11 9.54 6.48 20.28
N ARG A 12 8.82 7.61 20.26
CA ARG A 12 7.37 7.65 20.10
C ARG A 12 6.96 7.18 18.72
N LEU A 13 7.70 7.56 17.67
CA LEU A 13 7.52 7.05 16.32
C LEU A 13 7.67 5.53 16.29
N LEU A 14 8.82 5.01 16.74
CA LEU A 14 9.12 3.58 16.72
C LEU A 14 8.16 2.77 17.61
N ARG A 15 7.71 3.32 18.74
CA ARG A 15 6.68 2.72 19.60
C ARG A 15 5.32 2.68 18.92
N GLY A 16 4.95 3.74 18.21
CA GLY A 16 3.73 3.73 17.40
C GLY A 16 3.78 2.64 16.33
N ILE A 17 4.93 2.46 15.66
CA ILE A 17 5.15 1.37 14.69
C ILE A 17 5.05 -0.01 15.34
N SER A 18 5.60 -0.18 16.55
CA SER A 18 5.60 -1.47 17.24
C SER A 18 4.21 -1.88 17.74
N THR A 19 3.37 -0.89 18.05
CA THR A 19 2.00 -1.06 18.54
C THR A 19 0.94 -0.91 17.45
N ASN A 20 1.34 -0.64 16.21
CA ASN A 20 0.48 -0.24 15.09
C ASN A 20 -0.43 0.97 15.41
N HIS A 21 -0.04 1.85 16.35
CA HIS A 21 -0.86 3.00 16.77
C HIS A 21 -0.67 4.20 15.85
N VAL A 22 -1.38 4.23 14.72
CA VAL A 22 -1.16 5.17 13.60
C VAL A 22 -1.22 6.65 13.99
N GLU A 23 -2.13 7.08 14.86
CA GLU A 23 -2.16 8.49 15.30
C GLU A 23 -0.87 8.92 16.00
N THR A 24 -0.27 8.00 16.76
CA THR A 24 1.01 8.24 17.45
C THR A 24 2.13 8.37 16.43
N VAL A 25 2.11 7.51 15.40
CA VAL A 25 3.09 7.53 14.33
C VAL A 25 2.96 8.81 13.49
N ARG A 26 1.77 9.15 13.00
CA ARG A 26 1.49 10.40 12.25
C ARG A 26 1.86 11.65 13.05
N GLY A 27 1.49 11.69 14.33
CA GLY A 27 1.80 12.81 15.22
C GLY A 27 3.31 12.97 15.48
N ALA A 28 4.04 11.86 15.65
CA ALA A 28 5.50 11.89 15.81
C ALA A 28 6.20 12.27 14.49
N TRP A 29 5.75 11.70 13.37
CA TRP A 29 6.26 11.98 12.02
C TRP A 29 6.19 13.47 11.69
N ARG A 30 4.99 14.07 11.82
CA ARG A 30 4.78 15.51 11.57
C ARG A 30 5.64 16.40 12.45
N ARG A 31 5.86 16.02 13.71
CA ARG A 31 6.76 16.76 14.61
C ARG A 31 8.21 16.70 14.13
N LEU A 32 8.69 15.51 13.75
CA LEU A 32 10.05 15.32 13.26
C LEU A 32 10.30 16.10 11.96
N LEU A 33 9.34 16.11 11.03
CA LEU A 33 9.40 16.92 9.81
C LEU A 33 9.40 18.44 10.07
N ALA A 34 8.89 18.89 11.22
CA ALA A 34 8.78 20.31 11.52
C ALA A 34 10.12 20.96 11.89
N GLU A 35 11.12 20.19 12.35
CA GLU A 35 12.45 20.71 12.68
C GLU A 35 13.55 19.77 12.12
N PRO A 36 13.80 19.80 10.79
CA PRO A 36 14.71 18.86 10.13
C PRO A 36 16.13 18.86 10.67
N GLU A 37 16.65 20.04 11.00
CA GLU A 37 18.01 20.23 11.54
C GLU A 37 18.26 19.45 12.84
N ILE A 38 17.21 19.19 13.62
CA ILE A 38 17.28 18.39 14.85
C ILE A 38 16.95 16.92 14.56
N ALA A 39 16.01 16.65 13.67
CA ALA A 39 15.55 15.30 13.38
C ALA A 39 16.60 14.46 12.63
N VAL A 40 17.29 15.03 11.64
CA VAL A 40 18.32 14.33 10.84
C VAL A 40 19.40 13.67 11.71
N PRO A 41 20.11 14.38 12.61
CA PRO A 41 21.15 13.76 13.43
C PRO A 41 20.60 12.68 14.38
N LEU A 42 19.36 12.83 14.88
CA LEU A 42 18.73 11.82 15.73
C LEU A 42 18.40 10.54 14.95
N VAL A 43 17.93 10.67 13.70
CA VAL A 43 17.65 9.54 12.81
C VAL A 43 18.96 8.81 12.47
N LEU A 44 20.00 9.54 12.08
CA LEU A 44 21.32 8.98 11.80
C LEU A 44 21.89 8.24 13.02
N ALA A 45 21.76 8.80 14.23
CA ALA A 45 22.22 8.15 15.45
C ALA A 45 21.51 6.81 15.70
N LYS A 46 20.22 6.67 15.36
CA LYS A 46 19.52 5.37 15.45
C LYS A 46 19.95 4.42 14.33
N LEU A 47 20.20 4.92 13.12
CA LEU A 47 20.67 4.12 12.00
C LEU A 47 22.11 3.61 12.19
N ASP A 48 22.95 4.29 12.98
CA ASP A 48 24.33 3.88 13.26
C ASP A 48 24.47 2.78 14.33
N THR A 49 23.35 2.20 14.78
CA THR A 49 23.38 1.16 15.80
C THR A 49 23.71 -0.23 15.24
N ASN A 50 24.34 -1.09 16.05
CA ASN A 50 24.72 -2.45 15.62
C ASN A 50 23.54 -3.45 15.53
N VAL A 51 22.33 -3.06 15.94
CA VAL A 51 21.13 -3.93 15.89
C VAL A 51 20.86 -4.45 14.48
N TRP A 52 21.21 -3.69 13.44
CA TRP A 52 20.98 -4.08 12.05
C TRP A 52 21.85 -5.25 11.57
N ARG A 53 22.92 -5.57 12.30
CA ARG A 53 23.80 -6.71 12.00
C ARG A 53 23.18 -8.05 12.41
N HIS A 54 22.25 -8.01 13.35
CA HIS A 54 21.65 -9.20 13.95
C HIS A 54 20.33 -9.58 13.29
N LYS A 55 19.91 -10.83 13.51
CA LYS A 55 18.58 -11.29 13.08
C LYS A 55 17.52 -10.37 13.73
N PRO A 56 16.57 -9.84 12.94
CA PRO A 56 15.55 -8.95 13.47
C PRO A 56 14.72 -9.66 14.54
N VAL A 57 14.44 -8.93 15.63
CA VAL A 57 13.60 -9.37 16.74
C VAL A 57 12.37 -8.47 16.79
N GLY A 58 11.17 -9.07 16.76
CA GLY A 58 9.93 -8.32 16.71
C GLY A 58 9.85 -7.41 15.47
N PRO A 59 9.37 -6.15 15.60
CA PRO A 59 9.18 -5.24 14.48
C PRO A 59 10.46 -4.47 14.09
N SER A 60 11.66 -4.90 14.53
CA SER A 60 12.90 -4.15 14.29
C SER A 60 13.18 -3.89 12.80
N TYR A 61 12.81 -4.83 11.94
CA TYR A 61 12.91 -4.66 10.49
C TYR A 61 12.09 -3.46 10.00
N ARG A 62 10.94 -3.15 10.63
CA ARG A 62 10.08 -1.99 10.27
C ARG A 62 10.76 -0.68 10.62
N TYR A 63 11.47 -0.66 11.73
CA TYR A 63 12.14 0.56 12.21
C TYR A 63 13.20 1.03 11.22
N LEU A 64 14.01 0.11 10.68
CA LEU A 64 15.05 0.46 9.72
C LEU A 64 14.47 1.16 8.49
N GLY A 65 13.41 0.58 7.92
CA GLY A 65 12.69 1.24 6.85
C GLY A 65 12.26 2.63 7.33
N VAL A 66 11.48 2.71 8.43
CA VAL A 66 10.76 3.95 8.83
C VAL A 66 11.74 5.09 9.01
N LEU A 67 12.90 4.80 9.58
CA LEU A 67 13.99 5.75 9.75
C LEU A 67 14.59 6.19 8.40
N LEU A 68 14.82 5.28 7.46
CA LEU A 68 15.31 5.62 6.12
C LEU A 68 14.31 6.45 5.32
N THR A 69 13.02 6.10 5.37
CA THR A 69 12.00 6.92 4.73
C THR A 69 11.92 8.31 5.35
N LEU A 70 11.99 8.41 6.69
CA LEU A 70 11.98 9.70 7.37
C LEU A 70 13.19 10.53 6.94
N LEU A 71 14.37 9.89 6.88
CA LEU A 71 15.58 10.55 6.44
C LEU A 71 15.46 11.09 5.02
N HIS A 72 14.86 10.34 4.10
CA HIS A 72 14.61 10.83 2.73
C HIS A 72 13.72 12.08 2.71
N GLU A 73 12.67 12.13 3.53
CA GLU A 73 11.79 13.31 3.60
C GLU A 73 12.45 14.51 4.26
N LEU A 74 13.36 14.28 5.21
CA LEU A 74 14.08 15.33 5.90
C LEU A 74 15.23 15.91 5.05
N ASP A 75 16.02 15.03 4.43
CA ASP A 75 17.22 15.36 3.68
C ASP A 75 17.58 14.23 2.69
N VAL A 76 17.34 14.50 1.41
CA VAL A 76 17.58 13.55 0.30
C VAL A 76 19.06 13.23 0.14
N GLU A 77 19.96 14.20 0.32
CA GLU A 77 21.41 13.98 0.16
C GLU A 77 21.95 13.09 1.27
N THR A 78 21.55 13.39 2.52
CA THR A 78 21.89 12.59 3.68
C THR A 78 21.32 11.18 3.57
N PHE A 79 20.10 11.02 3.06
CA PHE A 79 19.52 9.71 2.78
C PHE A 79 20.38 8.86 1.83
N TRP A 80 20.83 9.41 0.71
CA TRP A 80 21.63 8.66 -0.26
C TRP A 80 23.02 8.30 0.28
N SER A 81 23.63 9.19 1.06
CA SER A 81 24.87 8.92 1.79
C SER A 81 24.69 7.73 2.75
N GLU A 82 23.60 7.74 3.51
CA GLU A 82 23.31 6.73 4.52
C GLU A 82 22.94 5.37 3.90
N VAL A 83 22.18 5.36 2.80
CA VAL A 83 21.93 4.15 2.01
C VAL A 83 23.24 3.52 1.54
N THR A 84 24.16 4.33 0.99
CA THR A 84 25.47 3.85 0.51
C THR A 84 26.29 3.23 1.64
N ARG A 85 26.31 3.88 2.81
CA ARG A 85 26.95 3.36 4.02
C ARG A 85 26.35 2.04 4.47
N LEU A 86 25.03 1.94 4.54
CA LEU A 86 24.32 0.73 4.98
C LEU A 86 24.47 -0.43 3.99
N GLN A 87 24.49 -0.17 2.68
CA GLN A 87 24.71 -1.19 1.65
C GLN A 87 26.10 -1.82 1.72
N SER A 88 27.11 -1.03 2.09
CA SER A 88 28.50 -1.48 2.29
C SER A 88 28.74 -2.09 3.69
N ALA A 89 27.86 -1.82 4.65
CA ALA A 89 27.94 -2.37 5.99
C ALA A 89 27.57 -3.87 6.05
N ARG A 90 28.06 -4.55 7.10
CA ARG A 90 27.68 -5.94 7.40
C ARG A 90 26.30 -5.99 8.05
N LEU A 91 25.25 -5.99 7.23
CA LEU A 91 23.86 -6.12 7.67
C LEU A 91 23.36 -7.57 7.64
N HIS A 92 22.37 -7.88 8.48
CA HIS A 92 21.58 -9.10 8.32
C HIS A 92 20.81 -9.06 6.99
N ALA A 93 20.58 -10.23 6.36
CA ALA A 93 19.96 -10.35 5.03
C ALA A 93 18.63 -9.58 4.91
N LEU A 94 17.74 -9.70 5.90
CA LEU A 94 16.47 -8.98 5.88
C LEU A 94 16.64 -7.45 5.95
N HIS A 95 17.55 -6.95 6.77
CA HIS A 95 17.84 -5.51 6.84
C HIS A 95 18.47 -5.00 5.54
N LYS A 96 19.38 -5.78 4.95
CA LYS A 96 19.95 -5.47 3.64
C LYS A 96 18.88 -5.41 2.55
N HIS A 97 17.93 -6.33 2.57
CA HIS A 97 16.77 -6.31 1.69
C HIS A 97 15.93 -5.03 1.90
N THR A 98 15.63 -4.65 3.15
CA THR A 98 14.90 -3.41 3.46
C THR A 98 15.62 -2.17 2.90
N VAL A 99 16.95 -2.06 3.10
CA VAL A 99 17.74 -0.93 2.55
C VAL A 99 17.61 -0.88 1.03
N ASN A 100 17.82 -2.01 0.35
CA ASN A 100 17.73 -2.09 -1.11
C ASN A 100 16.34 -1.73 -1.64
N LEU A 101 15.30 -2.17 -0.95
CA LEU A 101 13.93 -1.88 -1.33
C LEU A 101 13.63 -0.39 -1.20
N VAL A 102 13.98 0.21 -0.06
CA VAL A 102 13.76 1.63 0.19
C VAL A 102 14.59 2.49 -0.76
N SER A 103 15.86 2.15 -0.98
CA SER A 103 16.72 2.87 -1.93
C SER A 103 16.20 2.79 -3.36
N LYS A 104 15.73 1.61 -3.80
CA LYS A 104 15.14 1.45 -5.13
C LYS A 104 13.92 2.36 -5.29
N ARG A 105 13.00 2.34 -4.32
CA ARG A 105 11.78 3.16 -4.36
C ARG A 105 12.05 4.66 -4.50
N TYR A 106 13.06 5.19 -3.82
CA TYR A 106 13.41 6.61 -3.89
C TYR A 106 14.35 6.94 -5.06
N GLY A 107 15.04 5.94 -5.62
CA GLY A 107 15.83 6.07 -6.85
C GLY A 107 15.02 5.92 -8.13
N ASP A 108 13.83 5.32 -8.04
CA ASP A 108 12.93 5.13 -9.17
C ASP A 108 12.48 6.48 -9.72
N ARG A 109 12.60 6.64 -11.03
CA ARG A 109 12.11 7.82 -11.74
C ARG A 109 10.59 7.72 -11.92
N VAL A 110 9.93 8.87 -11.99
CA VAL A 110 8.53 8.94 -12.41
C VAL A 110 8.41 8.28 -13.78
N PHE A 111 7.58 7.23 -13.86
CA PHE A 111 7.30 6.53 -15.10
C PHE A 111 6.33 7.35 -15.97
N GLY A 112 5.36 8.00 -15.32
CA GLY A 112 4.42 8.93 -15.92
C GLY A 112 3.41 9.43 -14.90
N GLU A 113 2.38 10.15 -15.35
CA GLU A 113 1.32 10.66 -14.49
C GLU A 113 -0.04 10.05 -14.90
N VAL A 114 -0.89 9.82 -13.89
CA VAL A 114 -2.29 9.41 -14.07
C VAL A 114 -3.24 10.56 -13.74
N ALA A 115 -4.55 10.30 -13.72
CA ALA A 115 -5.56 11.33 -13.52
C ALA A 115 -5.28 12.20 -12.28
N GLY A 116 -5.40 13.52 -12.42
CA GLY A 116 -5.09 14.48 -11.36
C GLY A 116 -3.60 14.80 -11.19
N GLY A 117 -2.73 14.37 -12.12
CA GLY A 117 -1.29 14.65 -12.07
C GLY A 117 -0.55 13.78 -11.05
N VAL A 118 -1.15 12.66 -10.63
CA VAL A 118 -0.55 11.77 -9.64
C VAL A 118 0.62 11.04 -10.29
N PRO A 119 1.85 11.17 -9.77
CA PRO A 119 3.02 10.51 -10.33
C PRO A 119 2.99 9.01 -10.04
N VAL A 120 3.26 8.22 -11.07
CA VAL A 120 3.36 6.75 -11.01
C VAL A 120 4.80 6.32 -11.11
N TYR A 121 5.20 5.42 -10.23
CA TYR A 121 6.52 4.80 -10.18
C TYR A 121 6.32 3.30 -10.41
N ILE A 122 7.06 2.73 -11.34
CA ILE A 122 6.96 1.31 -11.67
C ILE A 122 8.35 0.69 -11.52
N ALA A 123 8.47 -0.23 -10.56
CA ALA A 123 9.74 -0.85 -10.23
C ALA A 123 10.37 -1.51 -11.48
N ASP A 124 11.69 -1.36 -11.62
CA ASP A 124 12.43 -1.87 -12.80
C ASP A 124 12.34 -3.39 -13.03
N ASP A 125 11.96 -4.17 -12.01
CA ASP A 125 11.80 -5.62 -12.10
C ASP A 125 10.44 -6.06 -12.66
N ILE A 126 9.56 -5.10 -12.99
CA ILE A 126 8.30 -5.38 -13.71
C ILE A 126 8.60 -5.42 -15.21
N ALA A 127 8.42 -6.58 -15.84
CA ALA A 127 8.79 -6.76 -17.25
C ALA A 127 7.94 -5.92 -18.24
N GLN A 128 6.66 -5.65 -17.94
CA GLN A 128 5.70 -5.03 -18.87
C GLN A 128 5.21 -3.67 -18.37
N ARG A 129 6.14 -2.78 -17.99
CA ARG A 129 5.81 -1.50 -17.33
C ARG A 129 4.84 -0.63 -18.11
N ASP A 130 5.01 -0.53 -19.44
CA ASP A 130 4.10 0.26 -20.29
C ASP A 130 2.66 -0.27 -20.24
N LEU A 131 2.49 -1.60 -20.22
CA LEU A 131 1.18 -2.21 -20.10
C LEU A 131 0.57 -1.92 -18.73
N VAL A 132 1.35 -2.07 -17.66
CA VAL A 132 0.88 -1.74 -16.30
C VAL A 132 0.45 -0.28 -16.22
N PHE A 133 1.26 0.63 -16.74
CA PHE A 133 0.95 2.04 -16.78
C PHE A 133 -0.33 2.32 -17.59
N SER A 134 -0.52 1.67 -18.74
CA SER A 134 -1.74 1.82 -19.54
C SER A 134 -2.99 1.36 -18.79
N HIS A 135 -2.89 0.32 -17.96
CA HIS A 135 -3.96 -0.14 -17.09
C HIS A 135 -4.27 0.90 -16.02
N LEU A 136 -3.25 1.41 -15.31
CA LEU A 136 -3.41 2.46 -14.31
C LEU A 136 -4.04 3.72 -14.90
N GLN A 137 -3.57 4.20 -16.04
CA GLN A 137 -4.16 5.35 -16.74
C GLN A 137 -5.65 5.16 -17.09
N ARG A 138 -6.04 3.93 -17.42
CA ARG A 138 -7.44 3.59 -17.69
C ARG A 138 -8.24 3.54 -16.40
N TRP A 139 -7.76 2.84 -15.37
CA TRP A 139 -8.44 2.70 -14.09
C TRP A 139 -8.56 4.05 -13.37
N SER A 140 -7.56 4.92 -13.45
CA SER A 140 -7.56 6.26 -12.86
C SER A 140 -8.64 7.18 -13.43
N LYS A 141 -9.12 6.91 -14.65
CA LYS A 141 -10.19 7.68 -15.30
C LYS A 141 -11.60 7.22 -14.91
N THR A 142 -11.71 6.32 -13.95
CA THR A 142 -13.02 5.85 -13.46
C THR A 142 -13.81 7.04 -12.89
N PRO A 143 -15.08 7.23 -13.27
CA PRO A 143 -15.89 8.32 -12.77
C PRO A 143 -16.01 8.32 -11.24
N ASP A 144 -15.86 9.50 -10.63
CA ASP A 144 -15.89 9.75 -9.17
C ASP A 144 -14.79 9.02 -8.37
N LEU A 145 -13.75 8.53 -9.04
CA LEU A 145 -12.59 7.97 -8.34
C LEU A 145 -11.83 9.10 -7.64
N ALA A 146 -11.62 8.95 -6.33
CA ALA A 146 -10.96 9.95 -5.50
C ALA A 146 -9.43 9.82 -5.55
N ILE A 147 -8.88 9.73 -6.77
CA ILE A 147 -7.45 9.53 -7.00
C ILE A 147 -6.66 10.85 -6.88
N SER A 148 -7.28 12.00 -7.11
CA SER A 148 -6.60 13.30 -7.11
C SER A 148 -6.08 13.73 -5.73
N THR A 149 -6.50 13.06 -4.66
CA THR A 149 -5.98 13.28 -3.31
C THR A 149 -4.79 12.37 -2.98
N VAL A 150 -4.45 11.43 -3.86
CA VAL A 150 -3.28 10.54 -3.73
C VAL A 150 -2.04 11.31 -4.16
N THR A 151 -0.98 11.23 -3.37
CA THR A 151 0.26 11.96 -3.63
C THR A 151 1.20 11.21 -4.57
N ARG A 152 1.10 9.87 -4.62
CA ARG A 152 1.97 8.99 -5.41
C ARG A 152 1.36 7.60 -5.58
N GLU A 153 1.61 6.95 -6.71
CA GLU A 153 1.35 5.52 -6.91
C GLU A 153 2.66 4.76 -7.15
N ASP A 154 2.86 3.68 -6.40
CA ASP A 154 3.99 2.77 -6.57
C ASP A 154 3.51 1.40 -7.04
N VAL A 155 4.13 0.87 -8.09
CA VAL A 155 3.88 -0.48 -8.58
C VAL A 155 5.12 -1.33 -8.33
N ILE A 156 4.93 -2.42 -7.60
CA ILE A 156 5.99 -3.36 -7.23
C ILE A 156 5.57 -4.80 -7.59
N ALA A 157 6.52 -5.66 -7.91
CA ALA A 157 6.23 -7.06 -8.23
C ALA A 157 5.65 -7.80 -7.02
N LEU A 158 4.59 -8.60 -7.24
CA LEU A 158 3.98 -9.46 -6.23
C LEU A 158 4.99 -10.53 -5.76
N ARG A 159 5.36 -10.52 -4.48
CA ARG A 159 6.27 -11.48 -3.83
C ARG A 159 5.69 -11.88 -2.47
N ASP A 160 5.90 -13.13 -2.06
CA ASP A 160 5.41 -13.65 -0.77
C ASP A 160 5.94 -12.86 0.44
N GLU A 161 7.06 -12.18 0.28
CA GLU A 161 7.69 -11.32 1.28
C GLU A 161 6.92 -10.01 1.53
N MET A 162 5.87 -9.71 0.75
CA MET A 162 5.18 -8.41 0.75
C MET A 162 4.10 -8.21 1.81
N ASP A 163 3.72 -9.24 2.57
CA ASP A 163 2.91 -9.08 3.80
C ASP A 163 3.56 -8.07 4.78
N TYR A 164 4.88 -7.92 4.66
CA TYR A 164 5.68 -6.95 5.37
C TYR A 164 5.46 -5.49 4.87
N LEU A 165 5.32 -5.28 3.56
CA LEU A 165 5.17 -3.96 2.95
C LEU A 165 3.77 -3.38 3.12
N GLY A 166 2.74 -4.22 3.20
CA GLY A 166 1.36 -3.79 3.50
C GLY A 166 1.25 -2.93 4.76
N ARG A 167 2.05 -3.23 5.79
CA ARG A 167 2.05 -2.51 7.08
C ARG A 167 2.95 -1.27 7.11
N TYR A 168 3.79 -1.13 6.10
CA TYR A 168 4.73 -0.02 5.97
C TYR A 168 4.07 1.21 5.30
N ARG A 169 2.81 1.08 4.86
CA ARG A 169 2.08 2.01 3.97
C ARG A 169 1.20 3.04 4.67
N LEU A 170 0.85 2.87 5.95
CA LEU A 170 -0.14 3.69 6.65
C LEU A 170 0.26 5.15 6.93
N LEU A 171 1.48 5.57 6.57
CA LEU A 171 1.99 6.92 6.85
C LEU A 171 2.03 7.85 5.65
N TYR A 172 1.90 7.32 4.45
CA TYR A 172 1.97 8.12 3.22
C TYR A 172 0.63 8.04 2.54
N ASP A 173 0.15 9.19 2.06
CA ASP A 173 -1.01 9.31 1.17
C ASP A 173 -0.66 8.74 -0.23
N SER A 174 -0.05 7.56 -0.28
CA SER A 174 0.49 6.89 -1.47
C SER A 174 -0.15 5.52 -1.63
N ILE A 175 -0.58 5.18 -2.84
CA ILE A 175 -1.11 3.85 -3.17
C ILE A 175 0.06 2.97 -3.60
N VAL A 176 0.10 1.72 -3.11
CA VAL A 176 1.09 0.75 -3.57
C VAL A 176 0.39 -0.48 -4.12
N LEU A 177 0.47 -0.66 -5.42
CA LEU A 177 -0.12 -1.78 -6.13
C LEU A 177 0.91 -2.91 -6.29
N ALA A 178 0.57 -4.09 -5.78
CA ALA A 178 1.33 -5.29 -6.05
C ALA A 178 0.91 -5.86 -7.42
N TRP A 179 1.84 -5.91 -8.37
CA TRP A 179 1.58 -6.39 -9.71
C TRP A 179 1.95 -7.87 -9.86
N PRO A 180 1.03 -8.72 -10.33
CA PRO A 180 1.29 -10.15 -10.48
C PRO A 180 2.40 -10.42 -11.50
N GLU A 181 3.19 -11.46 -11.27
CA GLU A 181 4.15 -11.95 -12.26
C GLU A 181 3.44 -12.44 -13.53
N ALA A 182 4.16 -12.44 -14.66
CA ALA A 182 3.58 -12.81 -15.94
C ALA A 182 3.10 -14.27 -15.94
N ALA A 183 1.77 -14.47 -15.97
CA ALA A 183 1.18 -15.79 -16.15
C ALA A 183 1.43 -16.33 -17.57
N SER A 184 1.64 -17.65 -17.67
CA SER A 184 1.80 -18.35 -18.95
C SER A 184 0.48 -18.47 -19.74
N ASN A 185 -0.66 -18.39 -19.07
CA ASN A 185 -1.99 -18.55 -19.68
C ASN A 185 -2.72 -17.18 -19.81
N PRO A 186 -3.28 -16.84 -20.99
CA PRO A 186 -4.07 -15.63 -21.20
C PRO A 186 -5.27 -15.46 -20.24
N LEU A 187 -5.96 -16.54 -19.88
CA LEU A 187 -7.11 -16.49 -18.97
C LEU A 187 -6.69 -16.15 -17.54
N GLU A 188 -5.61 -16.78 -17.08
CA GLU A 188 -5.05 -16.53 -15.76
C GLU A 188 -4.53 -15.09 -15.66
N ARG A 189 -3.82 -14.63 -16.70
CA ARG A 189 -3.38 -13.24 -16.80
C ARG A 189 -4.55 -12.26 -16.75
N TRP A 190 -5.64 -12.55 -17.46
CA TRP A 190 -6.83 -11.71 -17.43
C TRP A 190 -7.44 -11.65 -16.02
N LEU A 191 -7.56 -12.79 -15.33
CA LEU A 191 -8.03 -12.84 -13.95
C LEU A 191 -7.11 -12.05 -13.01
N GLN A 192 -5.81 -12.21 -13.13
CA GLN A 192 -4.80 -11.49 -12.36
C GLN A 192 -4.92 -9.96 -12.54
N ILE A 193 -5.14 -9.49 -13.78
CA ILE A 193 -5.37 -8.07 -14.07
C ILE A 193 -6.67 -7.57 -13.40
N LEU A 194 -7.74 -8.37 -13.42
CA LEU A 194 -8.98 -8.02 -12.72
C LEU A 194 -8.81 -7.94 -11.20
N TRP A 195 -8.03 -8.85 -10.62
CA TRP A 195 -7.71 -8.81 -9.20
C TRP A 195 -6.88 -7.57 -8.86
N ALA A 196 -5.86 -7.25 -9.66
CA ALA A 196 -5.06 -6.04 -9.51
C ALA A 196 -5.93 -4.77 -9.60
N GLU A 197 -6.90 -4.72 -10.51
CA GLU A 197 -7.85 -3.62 -10.63
C GLU A 197 -8.74 -3.46 -9.38
N LEU A 198 -9.26 -4.57 -8.84
CA LEU A 198 -10.05 -4.54 -7.61
C LEU A 198 -9.21 -4.09 -6.41
N THR A 199 -7.97 -4.57 -6.31
CA THR A 199 -7.02 -4.13 -5.29
C THR A 199 -6.73 -2.64 -5.43
N PHE A 200 -6.47 -2.15 -6.65
CA PHE A 200 -6.27 -0.73 -6.90
C PHE A 200 -7.42 0.12 -6.35
N TYR A 201 -8.67 -0.21 -6.70
CA TYR A 201 -9.81 0.54 -6.16
C TYR A 201 -10.01 0.37 -4.65
N HIS A 202 -9.62 -0.77 -4.09
CA HIS A 202 -9.68 -1.00 -2.64
C HIS A 202 -8.69 -0.11 -1.89
N GLU A 203 -7.45 0.01 -2.38
CA GLU A 203 -6.45 0.93 -1.82
C GLU A 203 -6.87 2.40 -1.97
N VAL A 204 -7.44 2.80 -3.12
CA VAL A 204 -8.06 4.14 -3.27
C VAL A 204 -9.18 4.33 -2.26
N GLY A 205 -9.98 3.28 -1.99
CA GLY A 205 -11.05 3.32 -0.99
C GLY A 205 -10.54 3.55 0.43
N HIS A 206 -9.42 2.91 0.80
CA HIS A 206 -8.74 3.20 2.07
C HIS A 206 -8.30 4.66 2.15
N HIS A 207 -7.74 5.18 1.07
CA HIS A 207 -7.34 6.58 1.00
C HIS A 207 -8.53 7.55 1.11
N TYR A 208 -9.59 7.30 0.35
CA TYR A 208 -10.80 8.13 0.30
C TYR A 208 -11.48 8.28 1.67
N TYR A 209 -11.62 7.18 2.41
CA TYR A 209 -12.20 7.19 3.75
C TYR A 209 -11.19 7.51 4.86
N GLN A 210 -9.95 7.84 4.50
CA GLN A 210 -8.86 8.12 5.45
C GLN A 210 -8.69 7.00 6.48
N HIS A 211 -8.83 5.75 6.02
CA HIS A 211 -8.71 4.58 6.87
C HIS A 211 -7.35 4.52 7.54
N ILE A 212 -7.38 4.12 8.80
CA ILE A 212 -6.23 4.14 9.69
C ILE A 212 -5.52 2.79 9.66
N GLU A 213 -6.21 1.69 9.32
CA GLU A 213 -5.65 0.35 9.31
C GLU A 213 -6.23 -0.49 8.15
N GLY A 214 -5.45 -0.66 7.07
CA GLY A 214 -5.73 -1.68 6.06
C GLY A 214 -5.54 -3.08 6.66
N GLY A 215 -6.61 -3.86 6.72
CA GLY A 215 -6.64 -5.28 7.07
C GLY A 215 -6.89 -5.61 8.53
N GLN A 216 -7.05 -4.63 9.44
CA GLN A 216 -7.17 -4.88 10.89
C GLN A 216 -8.53 -4.49 11.48
N VAL A 217 -9.21 -3.49 10.89
CA VAL A 217 -10.56 -3.09 11.31
C VAL A 217 -11.58 -3.57 10.29
N ASP A 218 -12.35 -4.60 10.65
CA ASP A 218 -13.36 -5.21 9.77
C ASP A 218 -14.34 -4.20 9.14
N ALA A 219 -14.65 -3.11 9.83
CA ALA A 219 -15.51 -2.05 9.31
C ALA A 219 -14.83 -1.29 8.15
N GLN A 220 -13.56 -0.92 8.31
CA GLN A 220 -12.77 -0.22 7.29
C GLN A 220 -12.58 -1.11 6.06
N GLU A 221 -12.31 -2.40 6.28
CA GLU A 221 -12.21 -3.39 5.19
C GLU A 221 -13.51 -3.50 4.38
N ARG A 222 -14.66 -3.51 5.06
CA ARG A 222 -15.96 -3.54 4.39
C ARG A 222 -16.22 -2.27 3.59
N GLU A 223 -15.87 -1.10 4.12
CA GLU A 223 -16.03 0.18 3.42
C GLU A 223 -15.14 0.26 2.18
N ALA A 224 -13.86 -0.07 2.31
CA ALA A 224 -12.92 -0.09 1.18
C ALA A 224 -13.33 -1.11 0.11
N LYS A 225 -13.81 -2.30 0.52
CA LYS A 225 -14.33 -3.32 -0.40
C LYS A 225 -15.61 -2.88 -1.12
N ASN A 226 -16.49 -2.15 -0.42
CA ASN A 226 -17.70 -1.59 -1.03
C ASN A 226 -17.34 -0.51 -2.05
N TYR A 227 -16.42 0.39 -1.70
CA TYR A 227 -15.89 1.41 -2.61
C TYR A 227 -15.31 0.76 -3.87
N ALA A 228 -14.43 -0.23 -3.70
CA ALA A 228 -13.82 -0.96 -4.80
C ALA A 228 -14.85 -1.56 -5.76
N ARG A 229 -15.92 -2.17 -5.22
CA ARG A 229 -17.01 -2.72 -6.01
C ARG A 229 -17.76 -1.65 -6.80
N VAL A 230 -18.05 -0.50 -6.18
CA VAL A 230 -18.75 0.61 -6.85
C VAL A 230 -17.90 1.17 -7.98
N MET A 231 -16.61 1.42 -7.74
CA MET A 231 -15.69 1.92 -8.76
C MET A 231 -15.51 0.92 -9.91
N TYR A 232 -15.36 -0.37 -9.59
CA TYR A 232 -15.31 -1.42 -10.60
C TYR A 232 -16.57 -1.43 -11.48
N TRP A 233 -17.76 -1.25 -10.91
CA TRP A 233 -18.98 -1.15 -11.71
C TRP A 233 -19.03 0.08 -12.61
N LYS A 234 -18.52 1.22 -12.13
CA LYS A 234 -18.42 2.46 -12.91
C LYS A 234 -17.39 2.34 -14.04
N ALA A 235 -16.31 1.62 -13.82
CA ALA A 235 -15.28 1.36 -14.82
C ALA A 235 -15.74 0.39 -15.92
N HIS A 236 -16.66 -0.52 -15.58
CA HIS A 236 -17.16 -1.58 -16.47
C HIS A 236 -18.68 -1.49 -16.74
N PRO A 237 -19.20 -0.37 -17.27
CA PRO A 237 -20.64 -0.12 -17.35
C PRO A 237 -21.38 -1.06 -18.30
N ILE A 238 -20.70 -1.66 -19.28
CA ILE A 238 -21.29 -2.60 -20.25
C ILE A 238 -21.18 -4.06 -19.77
N PHE A 239 -20.03 -4.43 -19.22
CA PHE A 239 -19.73 -5.81 -18.83
C PHE A 239 -20.57 -6.28 -17.63
N VAL A 240 -20.78 -5.41 -16.63
CA VAL A 240 -21.50 -5.78 -15.40
C VAL A 240 -22.99 -6.08 -15.65
N PRO A 241 -23.75 -5.28 -16.42
CA PRO A 241 -25.12 -5.64 -16.83
C PRO A 241 -25.18 -6.94 -17.62
N LEU A 242 -24.22 -7.16 -18.54
CA LEU A 242 -24.18 -8.38 -19.37
C LEU A 242 -23.99 -9.64 -18.50
N VAL A 243 -23.04 -9.62 -17.56
CA VAL A 243 -22.84 -10.73 -16.62
C VAL A 243 -24.10 -10.93 -15.77
N ARG A 244 -24.72 -9.87 -15.26
CA ARG A 244 -25.98 -9.98 -14.51
C ARG A 244 -27.08 -10.61 -15.34
N PHE A 245 -27.21 -10.24 -16.60
CA PHE A 245 -28.21 -10.78 -17.52
C PHE A 245 -27.98 -12.29 -17.76
N VAL A 246 -26.76 -12.68 -18.12
CA VAL A 246 -26.37 -14.08 -18.41
C VAL A 246 -26.57 -14.98 -17.19
N PHE A 247 -26.23 -14.51 -15.99
CA PHE A 247 -26.33 -15.31 -14.76
C PHE A 247 -27.64 -15.10 -13.99
N SER A 248 -28.52 -14.19 -14.43
CA SER A 248 -29.85 -13.99 -13.83
C SER A 248 -30.70 -15.26 -13.72
N PRO A 249 -30.70 -16.20 -14.69
CA PRO A 249 -31.51 -17.42 -14.60
C PRO A 249 -31.08 -18.29 -13.42
N ILE A 250 -29.76 -18.42 -13.20
CA ILE A 250 -29.18 -19.22 -12.12
C ILE A 250 -29.49 -18.60 -10.75
N ILE A 251 -29.45 -17.26 -10.65
CA ILE A 251 -29.78 -16.54 -9.43
C ILE A 251 -31.26 -16.69 -9.09
N LEU A 252 -32.15 -16.61 -10.09
CA LEU A 252 -33.59 -16.80 -9.93
C LEU A 252 -33.91 -18.23 -9.48
N VAL A 253 -33.30 -19.24 -10.11
CA VAL A 253 -33.45 -20.65 -9.71
C VAL A 253 -33.01 -20.88 -8.26
N ARG A 254 -31.85 -20.34 -7.85
CA ARG A 254 -31.38 -20.44 -6.45
C ARG A 254 -32.32 -19.75 -5.46
N LYS A 255 -32.85 -18.57 -5.80
CA LYS A 255 -33.84 -17.87 -4.95
C LYS A 255 -35.13 -18.67 -4.81
N ALA A 256 -35.66 -19.19 -5.91
CA ALA A 256 -36.84 -20.05 -5.92
C ALA A 256 -36.64 -21.30 -5.06
N TRP A 257 -35.47 -21.95 -5.17
CA TRP A 257 -35.08 -23.08 -4.34
C TRP A 257 -35.05 -22.75 -2.84
N ARG A 258 -34.45 -21.62 -2.46
CA ARG A 258 -34.41 -21.19 -1.04
C ARG A 258 -35.80 -20.89 -0.49
N LEU A 259 -36.68 -20.27 -1.29
CA LEU A 259 -38.06 -19.98 -0.91
C LEU A 259 -38.87 -21.28 -0.76
N ALA A 260 -38.73 -22.22 -1.69
CA ALA A 260 -39.37 -23.53 -1.61
C ALA A 260 -38.90 -24.33 -0.38
N ALA A 261 -37.60 -24.30 -0.07
CA ALA A 261 -37.04 -24.95 1.12
C ALA A 261 -37.43 -24.27 2.44
N LYS A 262 -37.73 -22.97 2.43
CA LYS A 262 -38.29 -22.25 3.59
C LYS A 262 -39.77 -22.61 3.78
N TRP A 263 -40.52 -22.73 2.68
CA TRP A 263 -41.93 -23.08 2.72
C TRP A 263 -42.17 -24.51 3.25
N ARG A 264 -41.39 -25.51 2.77
CA ARG A 264 -41.46 -26.89 3.31
C ARG A 264 -41.20 -26.99 4.81
N ARG A 265 -40.24 -26.23 5.32
CA ARG A 265 -39.94 -26.21 6.77
C ARG A 265 -41.05 -25.61 7.62
N ASN A 266 -41.84 -24.70 7.05
CA ASN A 266 -42.95 -24.06 7.75
C ASN A 266 -44.27 -24.86 7.64
N SER A 267 -44.36 -25.82 6.73
CA SER A 267 -45.55 -26.69 6.56
C SER A 267 -45.49 -28.00 7.35
N GLU A 268 -44.37 -28.25 8.05
CA GLU A 268 -44.16 -29.43 8.91
C GLU A 268 -44.37 -29.13 10.41
N PHE A 269 -44.90 -27.95 10.73
CA PHE A 269 -45.39 -27.54 12.06
C PHE A 269 -46.88 -27.24 11.99
#